data_AF-A0A7J6PHX7-F1
#
_entry.id   AF-A0A7J6PHX7-F1
#
_cell.length_a   1.000
_cell.length_b   1.000
_cell.length_c   1.000
_cell.angle_alpha   90.00
_cell.angle_beta   90.00
_cell.angle_gamma   90.00
#
_symmetry.space_group_name_H-M   'P 1'
#
loop_
_entity.id
_entity.type
_entity.pdbx_description
1 polymer ?
#
loop_
_entity_poly.entity_id
_entity_poly.type
_entity_poly.pdbx_seq_one_letter_code
_entity_poly.pdbx_strand_id
1 'polypeptide(L)'
;MLAAISPSPSEAEETLGTLRFASSVKTIKTSARQNFGTQNMVQELQAEIRNLKREVDEHRRLAVEREENLIDPEVHEQLRDELKMREKVMQSMKGRFENQLADAKRLAVERQRLLNNYGLAEVEAGEGRMPYLHNVSPDPLLSGRLIYRIPLKTVVSIGSAPDNRIVLQGLGMTRHLATLETEEG
;
A
#
# COMPACT_ATOMS: atom_id res chain seq x y z
N MET A 1 -12.72 2.21 20.33
CA MET A 1 -11.46 2.54 21.04
C MET A 1 -10.95 1.27 21.68
N LEU A 2 -9.65 1.00 21.56
CA LEU A 2 -8.96 -0.05 22.33
C LEU A 2 -8.08 0.63 23.37
N ALA A 3 -8.18 0.21 24.62
CA ALA A 3 -7.38 0.74 25.73
C ALA A 3 -6.39 -0.34 26.16
N ALA A 4 -5.10 -0.12 25.89
CA ALA A 4 -4.04 -0.97 26.39
C ALA A 4 -3.65 -0.50 27.80
N ILE A 5 -3.68 -1.41 28.76
CA ILE A 5 -3.37 -1.14 30.16
C ILE A 5 -2.32 -2.13 30.65
N SER A 6 -1.56 -1.70 31.66
CA SER A 6 -0.58 -2.56 32.30
C SER A 6 -1.21 -3.32 33.46
N PRO A 7 -0.92 -4.62 33.64
CA PRO A 7 -1.35 -5.36 34.81
C PRO A 7 -0.48 -5.07 36.05
N SER A 8 0.60 -4.28 35.92
CA SER A 8 1.52 -4.02 37.02
C SER A 8 0.90 -3.10 38.09
N PRO A 9 0.95 -3.44 39.39
CA PRO A 9 0.49 -2.57 40.46
C PRO A 9 1.23 -1.23 40.53
N SER A 10 2.48 -1.16 40.05
CA SER A 10 3.27 0.08 40.02
C SER A 10 2.73 1.13 39.05
N GLU A 11 1.89 0.72 38.10
CA GLU A 11 1.32 1.57 37.03
C GLU A 11 -0.20 1.72 37.19
N ALA A 12 -0.71 1.55 38.41
CA ALA A 12 -2.13 1.59 38.71
C ALA A 12 -2.79 2.96 38.42
N GLU A 13 -2.08 4.08 38.66
CA GLU A 13 -2.61 5.42 38.38
C GLU A 13 -2.77 5.69 36.88
N GLU A 14 -1.76 5.33 36.07
CA GLU A 14 -1.80 5.45 34.61
C GLU A 14 -2.88 4.56 33.99
N THR A 15 -3.02 3.34 34.53
CA THR A 15 -4.09 2.42 34.16
C THR A 15 -5.46 3.01 34.47
N LEU A 16 -5.64 3.62 35.66
CA LEU A 16 -6.89 4.27 36.03
C LEU A 16 -7.19 5.49 35.13
N GLY A 17 -6.17 6.27 34.78
CA GLY A 17 -6.30 7.39 33.82
C GLY A 17 -6.78 6.92 32.46
N THR A 18 -6.20 5.84 31.94
CA THR A 18 -6.58 5.21 30.67
C THR A 18 -8.02 4.69 30.71
N LEU A 19 -8.45 4.08 31.82
CA LEU A 19 -9.81 3.59 32.01
C LEU A 19 -10.83 4.73 32.10
N ARG A 20 -10.50 5.81 32.81
CA ARG A 20 -11.35 7.01 32.87
C ARG A 20 -11.51 7.65 31.49
N PHE A 21 -10.43 7.78 30.74
CA PHE A 21 -10.49 8.28 29.37
C PHE A 21 -11.35 7.39 28.47
N ALA A 22 -11.19 6.07 28.55
CA ALA A 22 -12.02 5.13 27.82
C ALA A 22 -13.52 5.25 28.18
N SER A 23 -13.83 5.47 29.46
CA SER A 23 -15.20 5.74 29.91
C SER A 23 -15.77 7.03 29.32
N SER A 24 -14.97 8.09 29.21
CA SER A 24 -15.38 9.35 28.58
C SER A 24 -15.62 9.16 27.07
N VAL A 25 -14.70 8.48 26.37
CA VAL A 25 -14.82 8.23 24.93
C VAL A 25 -16.07 7.41 24.58
N LYS A 26 -16.52 6.52 25.47
CA LYS A 26 -17.77 5.76 25.31
C LYS A 26 -19.00 6.66 25.12
N THR A 27 -18.98 7.89 25.63
CA THR A 27 -20.11 8.82 25.50
C THR A 27 -20.21 9.47 24.12
N ILE A 28 -19.14 9.43 23.33
CA ILE A 28 -19.08 10.05 22.01
C ILE A 28 -19.96 9.25 21.03
N LYS A 29 -20.98 9.91 20.49
CA LYS A 29 -21.84 9.36 19.44
C LYS A 29 -21.33 9.81 18.09
N THR A 30 -20.89 8.88 17.26
CA THR A 30 -20.54 9.14 15.86
C THR A 30 -21.66 8.66 14.94
N SER A 31 -21.95 9.43 13.90
CA SER A 31 -22.81 9.00 12.80
C SER A 31 -21.91 8.60 11.65
N ALA A 32 -21.70 7.30 11.46
CA ALA A 32 -20.99 6.80 10.29
C ALA A 32 -21.84 7.04 9.03
N ARG A 33 -21.25 7.68 8.03
CA ARG A 33 -21.82 7.79 6.68
C ARG A 33 -20.91 7.03 5.72
N GLN A 34 -21.49 6.50 4.64
CA GLN A 34 -20.69 5.88 3.59
C GLN A 34 -19.83 6.96 2.93
N ASN A 35 -18.52 6.85 3.10
CA ASN A 35 -17.59 7.67 2.33
C ASN A 35 -17.56 7.10 0.92
N PHE A 36 -18.22 7.79 0.00
CA PHE A 36 -18.08 7.54 -1.43
C PHE A 36 -16.61 7.83 -1.79
N GLY A 37 -15.88 6.79 -2.18
CA GLY A 37 -14.43 6.88 -2.41
C GLY A 37 -14.08 7.77 -3.61
N THR A 38 -12.79 7.94 -3.86
CA THR A 38 -12.25 8.77 -4.96
C THR A 38 -12.86 8.44 -6.33
N GLN A 39 -13.27 7.19 -6.56
CA GLN A 39 -13.94 6.79 -7.80
C GLN A 39 -15.27 7.51 -8.02
N ASN A 40 -16.07 7.71 -6.98
CA ASN A 40 -17.34 8.41 -7.09
C ASN A 40 -17.11 9.90 -7.32
N MET A 41 -16.11 10.48 -6.65
CA MET A 41 -15.72 11.88 -6.88
C MET A 41 -15.21 12.10 -8.32
N VAL A 42 -14.46 11.16 -8.88
CA VAL A 42 -14.03 11.23 -10.30
C VAL A 42 -15.22 11.07 -11.25
N GLN A 43 -16.18 10.19 -10.95
CA GLN A 43 -17.40 10.02 -11.75
C GLN A 43 -18.30 11.27 -11.71
N GLU A 44 -18.46 11.88 -10.54
CA GLU A 44 -19.18 13.14 -10.33
C GLU A 44 -18.50 14.27 -11.09
N LEU A 45 -17.19 14.47 -10.91
CA LEU A 45 -16.42 15.47 -11.67
C LEU A 45 -16.52 15.23 -13.18
N GLN A 46 -16.52 13.98 -13.65
CA GLN A 46 -16.73 13.67 -15.06
C GLN A 46 -18.15 14.01 -15.53
N ALA A 47 -19.17 13.75 -14.72
CA ALA A 47 -20.56 14.12 -15.05
C ALA A 47 -20.71 15.64 -15.11
N GLU A 48 -20.11 16.35 -14.16
CA GLU A 48 -20.16 17.79 -14.08
C GLU A 48 -19.44 18.46 -15.25
N ILE A 49 -18.26 17.95 -15.64
CA ILE A 49 -17.56 18.41 -16.85
C ILE A 49 -18.38 18.12 -18.12
N ARG A 50 -19.09 17.00 -18.20
CA ARG A 50 -19.98 16.73 -19.34
C ARG A 50 -21.13 17.73 -19.42
N ASN A 51 -21.69 18.12 -18.28
CA ASN A 51 -22.76 19.12 -18.22
C ASN A 51 -22.25 20.50 -18.61
N LEU A 52 -21.13 20.95 -18.02
CA LEU A 52 -20.47 22.21 -18.39
C LEU A 52 -20.11 22.29 -19.88
N LYS A 53 -19.64 21.18 -20.46
CA LYS A 53 -19.37 21.11 -21.91
C LYS A 53 -20.63 21.37 -22.74
N ARG A 54 -21.77 20.81 -22.32
CA ARG A 54 -23.05 21.05 -23.00
C ARG A 54 -23.49 22.50 -22.86
N GLU A 55 -23.39 23.09 -21.68
CA GLU A 55 -23.74 24.50 -21.45
C GLU A 55 -22.87 25.45 -22.28
N VAL A 56 -21.56 25.19 -22.36
CA VAL A 56 -20.64 25.95 -23.21
C VAL A 56 -21.00 25.79 -24.70
N ASP A 57 -21.31 24.57 -25.15
CA ASP A 57 -21.70 24.32 -26.54
C ASP A 57 -23.06 24.93 -26.89
N GLU A 58 -24.02 24.92 -25.97
CA GLU A 58 -25.34 25.57 -26.12
C GLU A 58 -25.21 27.09 -26.17
N HIS A 59 -24.44 27.69 -25.27
CA HIS A 59 -24.11 29.12 -25.33
C HIS A 59 -23.41 29.46 -26.66
N ARG A 60 -22.49 28.62 -27.12
CA ARG A 60 -21.81 28.83 -28.41
C ARG A 60 -22.78 28.75 -29.60
N ARG A 61 -23.74 27.83 -29.59
CA ARG A 61 -24.75 27.69 -30.65
C ARG A 61 -25.71 28.88 -30.68
N LEU A 62 -26.20 29.29 -29.51
CA LEU A 62 -27.08 30.45 -29.37
C LEU A 62 -26.39 31.76 -29.81
N ALA A 63 -25.06 31.86 -29.64
CA ALA A 63 -24.27 32.99 -30.14
C ALA A 63 -24.20 33.05 -31.67
N VAL A 64 -24.24 31.90 -32.33
CA VAL A 64 -24.16 31.79 -33.80
C VAL A 64 -25.54 31.95 -34.45
N GLU A 65 -26.61 31.44 -33.82
CA GLU A 65 -27.97 31.46 -34.39
C GLU A 65 -28.70 32.80 -34.26
N ARG A 66 -28.36 33.65 -33.28
CA ARG A 66 -29.13 34.88 -33.01
C ARG A 66 -28.64 36.16 -33.67
N GLU A 67 -27.48 36.18 -34.35
CA GLU A 67 -26.90 37.36 -35.03
C GLU A 67 -26.83 38.67 -34.20
N GLU A 68 -27.11 38.60 -32.89
CA GLU A 68 -27.13 39.71 -31.95
C GLU A 68 -26.33 39.35 -30.70
N ASN A 69 -25.52 40.32 -30.26
CA ASN A 69 -24.61 40.36 -29.11
C ASN A 69 -25.30 40.18 -27.74
N LEU A 70 -26.22 39.23 -27.59
CA LEU A 70 -27.04 39.02 -26.39
C LEU A 70 -26.49 37.93 -25.45
N ILE A 71 -25.35 37.33 -25.79
CA ILE A 71 -24.61 36.48 -24.86
C ILE A 71 -23.48 37.32 -24.32
N ASP A 72 -23.52 37.56 -23.02
CA ASP A 72 -22.47 38.25 -22.30
C ASP A 72 -21.15 37.50 -22.52
N PRO A 73 -20.18 38.05 -23.27
CA PRO A 73 -18.93 37.36 -23.58
C PRO A 73 -18.16 37.01 -22.30
N GLU A 74 -18.36 37.80 -21.24
CA GLU A 74 -17.82 37.55 -19.90
C GLU A 74 -18.37 36.24 -19.31
N VAL A 75 -19.66 35.95 -19.45
CA VAL A 75 -20.28 34.72 -18.94
C VAL A 75 -19.75 33.50 -19.69
N HIS A 76 -19.61 33.57 -21.00
CA HIS A 76 -19.04 32.48 -21.80
C HIS A 76 -17.55 32.23 -21.48
N GLU A 77 -16.78 33.28 -21.20
CA GLU A 77 -15.38 33.15 -20.78
C GLU A 77 -15.27 32.53 -19.37
N GLN A 78 -16.10 32.95 -18.42
CA GLN A 78 -16.18 32.37 -17.08
C GLN A 78 -16.50 30.85 -17.12
N LEU A 79 -17.50 30.44 -17.92
CA LEU A 79 -17.86 29.03 -18.12
C LEU A 79 -16.70 28.21 -18.69
N ARG A 80 -15.95 28.77 -19.64
CA ARG A 80 -14.77 28.11 -20.23
C ARG A 80 -13.63 27.95 -19.24
N ASP A 81 -13.40 28.95 -18.40
CA ASP A 81 -12.34 28.91 -17.40
C ASP A 81 -12.67 27.95 -16.26
N GLU A 82 -13.93 27.89 -15.84
CA GLU A 82 -14.41 26.90 -14.87
C GLU A 82 -14.24 25.45 -15.40
N LEU A 83 -14.58 25.21 -16.67
CA LEU A 83 -14.38 23.93 -17.33
C LEU A 83 -12.89 23.53 -17.35
N LYS A 84 -12.00 24.44 -17.77
CA LYS A 84 -10.55 24.18 -17.77
C LYS A 84 -10.03 23.88 -16.37
N MET A 85 -10.50 24.61 -15.36
CA MET A 85 -10.09 24.42 -13.98
C MET A 85 -10.47 23.02 -13.49
N ARG A 86 -11.72 22.58 -13.74
CA ARG A 86 -12.21 21.25 -13.34
C ARG A 86 -11.50 20.12 -14.10
N GLU A 87 -11.22 20.30 -15.39
CA GLU A 87 -10.43 19.33 -16.18
C GLU A 87 -9.01 19.18 -15.62
N LYS A 88 -8.38 20.29 -15.25
CA LYS A 88 -7.04 20.29 -14.63
C LYS A 88 -7.04 19.57 -13.29
N VAL A 89 -8.06 19.81 -12.46
CA VAL A 89 -8.22 19.10 -11.18
C VAL A 89 -8.35 17.59 -11.42
N MET A 90 -9.20 17.17 -12.37
CA MET A 90 -9.37 15.75 -12.69
C MET A 90 -8.08 15.11 -13.20
N GLN A 91 -7.34 15.77 -14.10
CA GLN A 91 -6.06 15.28 -14.59
C GLN A 91 -5.04 15.14 -13.47
N SER A 92 -4.98 16.13 -12.56
CA SER A 92 -4.09 16.08 -11.41
C SER A 92 -4.41 14.92 -10.46
N MET A 93 -5.70 14.62 -10.25
CA MET A 93 -6.14 13.49 -9.43
C MET A 93 -5.79 12.15 -10.07
N LYS A 94 -6.02 12.01 -11.38
CA LYS A 94 -5.65 10.80 -12.14
C LYS A 94 -4.14 10.56 -12.10
N GLY A 95 -3.33 11.58 -12.39
CA GLY A 95 -1.88 11.47 -12.37
C GLY A 95 -1.33 11.10 -10.99
N ARG A 96 -1.89 11.65 -9.90
CA ARG A 96 -1.51 11.26 -8.53
C ARG A 96 -1.77 9.78 -8.25
N PHE A 97 -2.92 9.27 -8.69
CA PHE A 97 -3.28 7.86 -8.50
C PHE A 97 -2.36 6.92 -9.30
N GLU A 98 -2.08 7.26 -10.56
CA GLU A 98 -1.17 6.47 -11.41
C GLU A 98 0.23 6.40 -10.81
N ASN A 99 0.76 7.51 -10.30
CA ASN A 99 2.05 7.55 -9.63
C ASN A 99 2.05 6.70 -8.35
N GLN A 100 1.04 6.84 -7.49
CA GLN A 100 0.90 6.02 -6.28
C GLN A 100 0.82 4.53 -6.60
N LEU A 101 0.10 4.16 -7.66
CA LEU A 101 0.00 2.78 -8.12
C LEU A 101 1.35 2.25 -8.62
N ALA A 102 2.09 3.05 -9.38
CA ALA A 102 3.42 2.69 -9.85
C ALA A 102 4.39 2.50 -8.67
N ASP A 103 4.40 3.42 -7.72
CA ASP A 103 5.25 3.34 -6.53
C ASP A 103 4.91 2.13 -5.66
N ALA A 104 3.62 1.88 -5.41
CA ALA A 104 3.16 0.72 -4.66
C ALA A 104 3.59 -0.60 -5.34
N LYS A 105 3.48 -0.69 -6.67
CA LYS A 105 3.94 -1.86 -7.45
C LYS A 105 5.47 -2.03 -7.34
N ARG A 106 6.24 -0.95 -7.44
CA ARG A 106 7.70 -1.01 -7.32
C ARG A 106 8.12 -1.48 -5.93
N LEU A 107 7.52 -0.92 -4.88
CA LEU A 107 7.80 -1.32 -3.50
C LEU A 107 7.40 -2.78 -3.25
N ALA A 108 6.28 -3.25 -3.81
CA ALA A 108 5.86 -4.65 -3.70
C ALA A 108 6.87 -5.60 -4.36
N VAL A 109 7.36 -5.27 -5.56
CA VAL A 109 8.39 -6.07 -6.25
C VAL A 109 9.70 -6.08 -5.47
N GLU A 110 10.13 -4.93 -4.95
CA GLU A 110 11.35 -4.84 -4.14
C GLU A 110 11.22 -5.64 -2.84
N ARG A 111 10.09 -5.52 -2.15
CA ARG A 111 9.77 -6.32 -0.96
C ARG A 111 9.82 -7.82 -1.28
N GLN A 112 9.22 -8.25 -2.39
CA GLN A 112 9.24 -9.66 -2.78
C GLN A 112 10.66 -10.15 -3.09
N ARG A 113 11.47 -9.33 -3.77
CA ARG A 113 12.89 -9.64 -4.00
C ARG A 113 13.66 -9.80 -2.70
N LEU A 114 13.47 -8.89 -1.75
CA LEU A 114 14.11 -8.98 -0.44
C LEU A 114 13.65 -10.25 0.31
N LEU A 115 12.34 -10.51 0.37
CA LEU A 115 11.81 -11.73 1.00
C LEU A 115 12.40 -13.00 0.36
N ASN A 116 12.52 -13.04 -0.97
CA ASN A 116 13.16 -14.16 -1.67
C ASN A 116 14.64 -14.29 -1.32
N ASN A 117 15.38 -13.17 -1.27
CA ASN A 117 16.80 -13.16 -0.88
C ASN A 117 17.00 -13.63 0.57
N TYR A 118 16.07 -13.29 1.47
CA TYR A 118 16.11 -13.71 2.87
C TYR A 118 15.53 -15.11 3.12
N GLY A 119 15.06 -15.84 2.09
CA GLY A 119 14.44 -17.16 2.27
C GLY A 119 13.08 -17.12 2.98
N LEU A 120 12.37 -16.00 2.88
CA LEU A 120 11.04 -15.74 3.45
C LEU A 120 9.91 -15.84 2.40
N ALA A 121 10.22 -16.37 1.21
CA ALA A 121 9.25 -16.51 0.14
C ALA A 121 8.06 -17.37 0.61
N GLU A 122 6.85 -16.91 0.31
CA GLU A 122 5.63 -17.67 0.54
C GLU A 122 5.76 -19.03 -0.18
N VAL A 123 5.45 -20.09 0.55
CA VAL A 123 5.40 -21.44 -0.02
C VAL A 123 4.16 -21.47 -0.91
N GLU A 124 4.26 -20.92 -2.12
CA GLU A 124 3.65 -21.65 -3.22
C GLU A 124 4.30 -23.03 -3.14
N ALA A 125 3.48 -24.00 -2.75
CA ALA A 125 3.76 -25.42 -2.82
C ALA A 125 3.96 -25.77 -4.30
N GLY A 126 5.04 -25.23 -4.87
CA GLY A 126 5.48 -25.42 -6.23
C GLY A 126 5.94 -26.86 -6.31
N GLU A 127 5.19 -27.60 -7.11
CA GLU A 127 5.44 -28.97 -7.53
C GLU A 127 6.89 -29.10 -8.03
N GLY A 128 7.78 -29.55 -7.15
CA GLY A 128 9.18 -29.76 -7.46
C GLY A 128 9.99 -30.12 -6.22
N ARG A 129 10.64 -31.29 -6.25
CA ARG A 129 11.62 -31.73 -5.23
C ARG A 129 12.89 -30.88 -5.33
N MET A 130 12.84 -29.63 -4.90
CA MET A 130 14.05 -28.82 -4.66
C MET A 130 14.49 -29.02 -3.21
N PRO A 131 15.79 -29.26 -2.92
CA PRO A 131 16.26 -29.33 -1.55
C PRO A 131 16.12 -27.98 -0.85
N TYR A 132 15.73 -28.00 0.42
CA TYR A 132 15.54 -26.78 1.22
C TYR A 132 15.93 -27.00 2.68
N LEU A 133 16.32 -25.92 3.37
CA LEU A 133 16.46 -25.87 4.82
C LEU A 133 15.20 -25.27 5.43
N HIS A 134 14.66 -25.96 6.43
CA HIS A 134 13.49 -25.52 7.18
C HIS A 134 13.93 -25.18 8.60
N ASN A 135 13.62 -23.95 9.05
CA ASN A 135 13.92 -23.57 10.43
C ASN A 135 13.08 -24.38 11.42
N VAL A 136 13.73 -24.96 12.43
CA VAL A 136 13.08 -25.67 13.53
C VAL A 136 13.23 -24.83 14.79
N SER A 137 12.11 -24.38 15.35
CA SER A 137 12.08 -23.58 16.57
C SER A 137 11.31 -24.30 17.67
N PRO A 138 11.66 -24.14 18.96
CA PRO A 138 10.85 -24.64 20.07
C PRO A 138 9.45 -24.04 20.13
N ASP A 139 9.27 -22.82 19.58
CA ASP A 139 7.95 -22.20 19.43
C ASP A 139 7.27 -22.75 18.15
N PRO A 140 6.12 -23.46 18.27
CA PRO A 140 5.38 -23.99 17.12
C PRO A 140 4.94 -22.91 16.12
N LEU A 141 4.77 -21.67 16.57
CA LEU A 141 4.40 -20.56 15.69
C LEU A 141 5.58 -20.03 14.87
N LEU A 142 6.82 -20.26 15.31
CA LEU A 142 8.03 -19.80 14.63
C LEU A 142 8.69 -20.89 13.79
N SER A 143 8.49 -22.16 14.15
CA SER A 143 8.97 -23.29 13.36
C SER A 143 8.39 -23.23 11.95
N GLY A 144 9.26 -23.34 10.95
CA GLY A 144 8.88 -23.36 9.54
C GLY A 144 8.54 -22.04 8.87
N ARG A 145 8.73 -20.90 9.55
CA ARG A 145 8.57 -19.59 8.93
C ARG A 145 9.75 -19.14 8.05
N LEU A 146 10.91 -19.79 8.18
CA LEU A 146 12.09 -19.55 7.35
C LEU A 146 12.37 -20.80 6.51
N ILE A 147 12.42 -20.64 5.20
CA ILE A 147 12.66 -21.73 4.24
C ILE A 147 13.72 -21.29 3.22
N TYR A 148 14.92 -21.82 3.33
CA TYR A 148 16.01 -21.54 2.39
C TYR A 148 16.05 -22.61 1.31
N ARG A 149 15.65 -22.25 0.08
CA ARG A 149 15.77 -23.15 -1.08
C ARG A 149 17.23 -23.20 -1.55
N ILE A 150 17.75 -24.42 -1.74
CA ILE A 150 19.11 -24.66 -2.20
C ILE A 150 19.03 -25.04 -3.69
N PRO A 151 19.58 -24.22 -4.60
CA PRO A 151 19.63 -24.59 -6.01
C PRO A 151 20.57 -25.79 -6.22
N LEU A 152 20.20 -26.68 -7.13
CA LEU A 152 21.06 -27.78 -7.55
C LEU A 152 22.34 -27.25 -8.21
N LYS A 153 23.43 -28.03 -8.12
CA LYS A 153 24.75 -27.70 -8.68
C LYS A 153 25.34 -26.38 -8.17
N THR A 154 24.99 -25.97 -6.95
CA THR A 154 25.56 -24.78 -6.34
C THR A 154 26.12 -25.05 -4.96
N VAL A 155 27.24 -24.39 -4.68
CA VAL A 155 27.83 -24.33 -3.35
C VAL A 155 27.19 -23.16 -2.61
N VAL A 156 26.54 -23.45 -1.48
CA VAL A 156 25.83 -22.47 -0.65
C VAL A 156 26.59 -22.28 0.66
N SER A 157 27.11 -21.09 0.88
CA SER A 157 27.77 -20.70 2.13
C SER A 157 26.77 -20.22 3.18
N ILE A 158 27.00 -20.61 4.44
CA ILE A 158 26.20 -20.27 5.61
C ILE A 158 27.11 -19.64 6.67
N GLY A 159 26.74 -18.51 7.24
CA GLY A 159 27.49 -17.86 8.32
C GLY A 159 26.95 -16.49 8.70
N SER A 160 27.64 -15.76 9.58
CA SER A 160 27.23 -14.42 10.02
C SER A 160 27.75 -13.28 9.15
N ALA A 161 28.71 -13.54 8.26
CA ALA A 161 29.25 -12.53 7.35
C ALA A 161 28.30 -12.27 6.16
N PRO A 162 28.20 -11.01 5.67
CA PRO A 162 27.23 -10.60 4.65
C PRO A 162 27.54 -11.12 3.23
N ASP A 163 28.72 -11.69 3.03
CA ASP A 163 29.14 -12.36 1.80
C ASP A 163 28.66 -13.82 1.70
N ASN A 164 28.14 -14.38 2.79
CA ASN A 164 27.49 -15.68 2.74
C ASN A 164 26.15 -15.61 2.02
N ARG A 165 25.78 -16.71 1.36
CA ARG A 165 24.47 -16.80 0.69
C ARG A 165 23.32 -16.89 1.70
N ILE A 166 23.51 -17.62 2.80
CA ILE A 166 22.56 -17.67 3.91
C ILE A 166 23.22 -17.00 5.12
N VAL A 167 22.74 -15.81 5.45
CA VAL A 167 23.26 -15.02 6.58
C VAL A 167 22.43 -15.29 7.83
N LEU A 168 23.05 -15.88 8.84
CA LEU A 168 22.41 -16.16 10.14
C LEU A 168 23.11 -15.37 11.25
N GLN A 169 22.31 -14.67 12.06
CA GLN A 169 22.80 -13.90 13.20
C GLN A 169 22.34 -14.55 14.49
N GLY A 170 23.27 -14.79 15.40
CA GLY A 170 22.99 -15.44 16.68
C GLY A 170 24.24 -15.68 17.49
N LEU A 171 24.07 -15.94 18.79
CA LEU A 171 25.16 -16.32 19.66
C LEU A 171 25.80 -17.63 19.17
N GLY A 172 27.13 -17.63 19.00
CA GLY A 172 27.88 -18.78 18.50
C GLY A 172 27.96 -18.91 16.97
N MET A 173 27.36 -18.01 16.20
CA MET A 173 27.48 -18.02 14.73
C MET A 173 28.84 -17.46 14.26
N THR A 174 29.67 -18.32 13.67
CA THR A 174 30.95 -17.90 13.06
C THR A 174 30.72 -17.16 11.74
N ARG A 175 31.73 -16.41 11.30
CA ARG A 175 31.68 -15.65 10.03
C ARG A 175 31.39 -16.54 8.83
N HIS A 176 32.02 -17.70 8.76
CA HIS A 176 31.71 -18.78 7.82
C HIS A 176 31.54 -20.05 8.67
N LEU A 177 30.31 -20.54 8.76
CA LEU A 177 29.95 -21.67 9.61
C LEU A 177 30.01 -22.98 8.84
N ALA A 178 29.37 -23.02 7.68
CA ALA A 178 29.24 -24.23 6.89
C ALA A 178 29.07 -23.91 5.42
N THR A 179 29.34 -24.92 4.60
CA THR A 179 29.12 -24.90 3.17
C THR A 179 28.30 -26.12 2.80
N LEU A 180 27.22 -25.92 2.06
CA LEU A 180 26.39 -26.99 1.52
C LEU A 180 26.66 -27.12 0.03
N GLU A 181 26.89 -28.34 -0.42
CA GLU A 181 27.06 -28.67 -1.83
C GLU A 181 26.00 -29.68 -2.23
N THR A 182 25.35 -29.44 -3.37
CA THR A 182 24.34 -30.35 -3.92
C THR A 182 24.90 -30.95 -5.22
N GLU A 183 25.10 -32.26 -5.23
CA GLU A 183 25.47 -33.04 -6.41
C GLU A 183 24.23 -33.68 -7.06
N GLU A 184 24.28 -33.96 -8.36
CA GLU A 184 23.27 -34.81 -9.01
C GLU A 184 23.51 -36.27 -8.62
N GLY A 185 22.49 -36.91 -8.04
CA GLY A 185 22.45 -38.36 -7.86
C GLY A 185 22.04 -39.09 -9.12
#